data_AF-A0A7Y6NL64-F1
#
_entry.id   AF-A0A7Y6NL64-F1
#
_cell.length_a   1.000
_cell.length_b   1.000
_cell.length_c   1.000
_cell.angle_alpha   90.00
_cell.angle_beta   90.00
_cell.angle_gamma   90.00
#
_symmetry.space_group_name_H-M   'P 1'
#
loop_
_entity.id
_entity.type
_entity.pdbx_description
1 polymer ?
#
loop_
_entity_poly.entity_id
_entity_poly.type
_entity_poly.pdbx_seq_one_letter_code
_entity_poly.pdbx_strand_id
1 'polypeptide(L)'
;MRTKTKAAAAAAARAATRAKEGTAKAGSARRLGVAAALAAAALASACGSLAPGALATGTPIAQARRALGGPTGEYALPGGGTRLEFARGVWGRRTDMLDFDAAGRLVASSQVLTEANFAAVRPGMTSDEVLMRIGHPAERFGVARPPSTIWNYRYFSGDCVWFQVGIDPAGRVIESNYAQDPACDPGGAHE
;
A
#
# COMPACT_ATOMS: atom_id res chain seq x y z
N MET A 1 -61.70 62.42 24.04
CA MET A 1 -62.55 61.27 23.64
C MET A 1 -61.70 60.41 22.74
N ARG A 2 -61.43 59.17 23.16
CA ARG A 2 -61.97 57.98 22.49
C ARG A 2 -61.35 57.83 21.09
N THR A 3 -60.62 56.79 20.73
CA THR A 3 -60.56 55.41 21.20
C THR A 3 -60.17 54.67 19.93
N LYS A 4 -59.47 53.54 20.08
CA LYS A 4 -59.72 52.34 19.27
C LYS A 4 -59.26 52.43 17.81
N THR A 5 -58.94 51.39 17.08
CA THR A 5 -58.74 49.95 17.29
C THR A 5 -58.72 49.40 15.88
N LYS A 6 -57.95 48.32 15.68
CA LYS A 6 -58.08 47.40 14.54
C LYS A 6 -57.71 48.01 13.20
N ALA A 7 -57.23 47.26 12.24
CA ALA A 7 -56.66 45.94 12.17
C ALA A 7 -56.47 45.76 10.67
N ALA A 8 -55.44 44.99 10.35
CA ALA A 8 -55.33 44.25 9.12
C ALA A 8 -55.14 45.07 7.84
N ALA A 9 -54.21 44.51 7.09
CA ALA A 9 -54.22 44.46 5.66
C ALA A 9 -53.90 45.76 4.93
N ALA A 10 -52.73 45.64 4.32
CA ALA A 10 -52.56 45.94 2.91
C ALA A 10 -52.35 47.41 2.61
N ALA A 11 -51.10 47.65 2.20
CA ALA A 11 -50.85 48.28 0.92
C ALA A 11 -51.51 49.64 0.76
N ALA A 12 -50.75 50.69 1.03
CA ALA A 12 -50.04 51.30 -0.07
C ALA A 12 -49.24 52.48 0.45
N ALA A 13 -47.97 52.49 0.05
CA ALA A 13 -47.28 53.67 -0.43
C ALA A 13 -47.25 54.88 0.50
N ARG A 14 -46.05 55.13 1.02
CA ARG A 14 -45.38 56.42 1.31
C ARG A 14 -44.76 56.29 2.69
N ALA A 15 -43.55 56.75 2.93
CA ALA A 15 -42.57 57.38 2.08
C ALA A 15 -41.29 57.37 2.90
N ALA A 16 -40.16 57.41 2.21
CA ALA A 16 -38.91 57.99 2.69
C ALA A 16 -38.47 57.59 4.11
N THR A 17 -37.55 56.61 4.11
CA THR A 17 -36.35 56.46 4.95
C THR A 17 -36.28 55.11 5.68
N ARG A 18 -35.04 54.62 5.74
CA ARG A 18 -34.52 53.37 6.32
C ARG A 18 -34.69 52.13 5.44
N ALA A 19 -33.70 51.83 4.60
CA ALA A 19 -32.44 51.17 4.97
C ALA A 19 -32.65 49.70 5.33
N LYS A 20 -32.62 48.85 4.30
CA LYS A 20 -32.02 47.52 4.32
C LYS A 20 -31.95 46.99 2.87
N GLU A 21 -30.78 46.44 2.56
CA GLU A 21 -30.51 45.44 1.52
C GLU A 21 -30.27 45.90 0.07
N GLY A 22 -29.07 45.51 -0.42
CA GLY A 22 -28.65 45.47 -1.83
C GLY A 22 -27.97 46.76 -2.31
N THR A 23 -26.75 46.78 -2.85
CA THR A 23 -25.97 45.71 -3.49
C THR A 23 -24.51 46.19 -3.64
N ALA A 24 -23.56 45.32 -3.28
CA ALA A 24 -22.17 45.14 -3.75
C ALA A 24 -21.36 46.37 -4.25
N LYS A 25 -20.06 46.52 -3.95
CA LYS A 25 -18.99 45.58 -4.35
C LYS A 25 -17.65 46.22 -3.92
N ALA A 26 -16.62 45.38 -3.81
CA ALA A 26 -15.19 45.72 -3.65
C ALA A 26 -14.71 46.00 -2.22
N GLY A 27 -14.14 44.98 -1.58
CA GLY A 27 -13.31 45.19 -0.39
C GLY A 27 -12.90 43.93 0.37
N SER A 28 -13.71 42.87 0.32
CA SER A 28 -13.52 41.69 1.20
C SER A 28 -13.36 40.37 0.46
N ALA A 29 -12.85 40.39 -0.77
CA ALA A 29 -12.63 39.18 -1.57
C ALA A 29 -11.22 38.59 -1.43
N ARG A 30 -10.27 39.30 -0.80
CA ARG A 30 -8.86 38.89 -0.81
C ARG A 30 -8.43 38.01 0.37
N ARG A 31 -9.23 37.94 1.45
CA ARG A 31 -8.88 37.16 2.66
C ARG A 31 -9.63 35.82 2.79
N LEU A 32 -10.77 35.65 2.12
CA LEU A 32 -11.52 34.38 2.10
C LEU A 32 -11.03 33.41 1.00
N GLY A 33 -10.36 33.90 -0.04
CA GLY A 33 -9.81 33.05 -1.10
C GLY A 33 -8.58 32.22 -0.69
N VAL A 34 -7.83 32.66 0.33
CA VAL A 34 -6.60 31.98 0.76
C VAL A 34 -6.88 30.82 1.71
N ALA A 35 -7.89 30.95 2.60
CA ALA A 35 -8.23 29.90 3.56
C ALA A 35 -8.90 28.68 2.90
N ALA A 36 -9.75 28.89 1.89
CA ALA A 36 -10.40 27.81 1.16
C ALA A 36 -9.43 27.04 0.24
N ALA A 37 -8.39 27.72 -0.29
CA ALA A 37 -7.36 27.07 -1.10
C ALA A 37 -6.40 26.20 -0.27
N LEU A 38 -6.10 26.59 0.98
CA LEU A 38 -5.26 25.80 1.88
C LEU A 38 -5.96 24.53 2.40
N ALA A 39 -7.27 24.56 2.59
CA ALA A 39 -8.05 23.38 3.01
C ALA A 39 -8.22 22.36 1.87
N ALA A 40 -8.34 22.81 0.62
CA ALA A 40 -8.46 21.92 -0.54
C ALA A 40 -7.12 21.24 -0.93
N ALA A 41 -5.98 21.88 -0.64
CA ALA A 41 -4.67 21.29 -0.91
C ALA A 41 -4.28 20.15 0.07
N ALA A 42 -4.86 20.11 1.27
CA ALA A 42 -4.59 19.08 2.26
C ALA A 42 -5.36 17.75 2.02
N LEU A 43 -6.42 17.77 1.20
CA LEU A 43 -7.22 16.59 0.87
C LEU A 43 -6.74 15.83 -0.37
N ALA A 44 -5.76 16.38 -1.10
CA ALA A 44 -5.25 15.81 -2.35
C ALA A 44 -4.08 14.83 -2.18
N SER A 45 -3.58 14.60 -0.97
CA SER A 45 -2.33 13.84 -0.73
C SER A 45 -2.50 12.38 -0.31
N ALA A 46 -3.73 11.85 -0.20
CA ALA A 46 -3.94 10.48 0.30
C ALA A 46 -3.94 9.38 -0.78
N CYS A 47 -3.83 9.73 -2.07
CA CYS A 47 -3.82 8.73 -3.15
C CYS A 47 -2.40 8.33 -3.60
N GLY A 48 -1.38 8.66 -2.80
CA GLY A 48 -0.04 8.10 -2.97
C GLY A 48 0.06 6.80 -2.18
N SER A 49 0.12 5.66 -2.86
CA SER A 49 0.51 4.40 -2.21
C SER A 49 1.94 4.58 -1.72
N LEU A 50 2.12 4.75 -0.42
CA LEU A 50 3.46 4.88 0.18
C LEU A 50 4.22 3.58 -0.11
N ALA A 51 5.41 3.69 -0.71
CA ALA A 51 6.28 2.54 -0.87
C ALA A 51 6.75 2.08 0.52
N PRO A 52 6.76 0.78 0.84
CA PRO A 52 7.21 0.29 2.15
C PRO A 52 8.64 0.76 2.53
N GLY A 53 9.51 0.96 1.53
CA GLY A 53 10.86 1.53 1.71
C GLY A 53 10.91 3.01 2.11
N ALA A 54 9.79 3.74 2.07
CA ALA A 54 9.74 5.17 2.37
C ALA A 54 9.38 5.48 3.83
N LEU A 55 9.12 4.47 4.67
CA LEU A 55 8.87 4.67 6.09
C LEU A 55 10.16 4.97 6.85
N ALA A 56 10.13 6.01 7.69
CA ALA A 56 11.27 6.39 8.51
C ALA A 56 11.54 5.37 9.63
N THR A 57 12.81 5.11 9.94
CA THR A 57 13.21 4.36 11.15
C THR A 57 12.52 4.92 12.40
N GLY A 58 12.10 4.05 13.31
CA GLY A 58 11.31 4.40 14.50
C GLY A 58 9.80 4.44 14.27
N THR A 59 9.33 4.31 13.02
CA THR A 59 7.90 4.19 12.72
C THR A 59 7.28 3.03 13.51
N PRO A 60 6.18 3.26 14.26
CA PRO A 60 5.49 2.17 14.95
C PRO A 60 4.87 1.16 13.98
N ILE A 61 4.94 -0.13 14.32
CA ILE A 61 4.40 -1.22 13.49
C ILE A 61 2.91 -1.04 13.11
N ALA A 62 2.10 -0.51 14.04
CA ALA A 62 0.70 -0.21 13.79
C ALA A 62 0.51 0.87 12.72
N GLN A 63 1.42 1.85 12.64
CA GLN A 63 1.38 2.87 11.59
C GLN A 63 1.78 2.29 10.24
N ALA A 64 2.82 1.44 10.19
CA ALA A 64 3.23 0.77 8.95
C ALA A 64 2.10 -0.06 8.34
N ARG A 65 1.43 -0.88 9.15
CA ARG A 65 0.27 -1.68 8.73
C ARG A 65 -0.83 -0.82 8.10
N ARG A 66 -1.18 0.29 8.73
CA ARG A 66 -2.21 1.21 8.22
C ARG A 66 -1.78 1.91 6.94
N ALA A 67 -0.54 2.39 6.88
CA ALA A 67 -0.02 3.15 5.75
C ALA A 67 0.13 2.30 4.48
N LEU A 68 0.37 1.00 4.63
CA LEU A 68 0.70 0.09 3.53
C LEU A 68 -0.43 -0.89 3.16
N GLY A 69 -1.60 -0.79 3.79
CA GLY A 69 -2.75 -1.64 3.48
C GLY A 69 -2.69 -3.05 4.08
N GLY A 70 -1.89 -3.25 5.13
CA GLY A 70 -1.69 -4.53 5.80
C GLY A 70 -0.57 -5.39 5.17
N PRO A 71 0.10 -6.23 5.97
CA PRO A 71 1.17 -7.10 5.48
C PRO A 71 0.62 -8.35 4.78
N THR A 72 1.37 -8.89 3.83
CA THR A 72 1.11 -10.21 3.21
C THR A 72 1.65 -11.36 4.05
N GLY A 73 2.56 -11.08 4.98
CA GLY A 73 3.17 -12.07 5.88
C GLY A 73 3.75 -11.41 7.12
N GLU A 74 3.81 -12.18 8.21
CA GLU A 74 4.39 -11.75 9.48
C GLU A 74 5.26 -12.84 10.06
N TYR A 75 6.45 -12.47 10.51
CA TYR A 75 7.43 -13.43 11.01
C TYR A 75 8.01 -12.93 12.33
N ALA A 76 8.15 -13.83 13.30
CA ALA A 76 8.88 -13.53 14.51
C ALA A 76 10.37 -13.45 14.20
N LEU A 77 11.04 -12.39 14.67
CA LEU A 77 12.48 -12.25 14.60
C LEU A 77 13.13 -12.66 15.92
N PRO A 78 14.39 -13.14 15.90
CA PRO A 78 15.17 -13.32 17.12
C PRO A 78 15.18 -12.04 17.97
N GLY A 79 15.16 -12.20 19.30
CA GLY A 79 15.11 -11.06 20.23
C GLY A 79 13.73 -10.43 20.39
N GLY A 80 12.67 -11.06 19.90
CA GLY A 80 11.29 -10.61 20.11
C GLY A 80 10.80 -9.58 19.10
N GLY A 81 11.56 -9.35 18.02
CA GLY A 81 11.15 -8.48 16.94
C GLY A 81 10.09 -9.11 16.03
N THR A 82 9.63 -8.33 15.05
CA THR A 82 8.66 -8.79 14.04
C THR A 82 9.07 -8.29 12.68
N ARG A 83 9.03 -9.16 11.67
CA ARG A 83 9.16 -8.79 10.27
C ARG A 83 7.78 -8.77 9.63
N LEU A 84 7.48 -7.69 8.91
CA LEU A 84 6.30 -7.57 8.07
C LEU A 84 6.69 -7.68 6.60
N GLU A 85 6.00 -8.52 5.86
CA GLU A 85 6.13 -8.66 4.41
C GLU A 85 5.06 -7.84 3.69
N PHE A 86 5.45 -7.23 2.57
CA PHE A 86 4.55 -6.58 1.63
C PHE A 86 4.87 -7.03 0.19
N ALA A 87 4.33 -8.19 -0.21
CA ALA A 87 4.37 -8.66 -1.59
C ALA A 87 3.35 -7.94 -2.47
N ARG A 88 3.60 -7.85 -3.78
CA ARG A 88 2.82 -7.04 -4.74
C ARG A 88 1.91 -7.86 -5.66
N GLY A 89 1.46 -9.03 -5.18
CA GLY A 89 0.57 -9.94 -5.90
C GLY A 89 1.23 -10.68 -7.06
N VAL A 90 0.42 -11.30 -7.92
CA VAL A 90 0.87 -12.22 -8.98
C VAL A 90 1.77 -11.58 -10.07
N TRP A 91 1.65 -10.26 -10.26
CA TRP A 91 2.51 -9.49 -11.17
C TRP A 91 3.58 -8.67 -10.43
N GLY A 92 3.73 -8.90 -9.12
CA GLY A 92 4.67 -8.20 -8.28
C GLY A 92 6.12 -8.55 -8.61
N ARG A 93 6.94 -7.54 -8.93
CA ARG A 93 8.40 -7.65 -9.13
C ARG A 93 9.21 -7.23 -7.90
N ARG A 94 8.52 -7.02 -6.79
CA ARG A 94 9.05 -6.49 -5.54
C ARG A 94 8.32 -7.13 -4.37
N THR A 95 9.10 -7.50 -3.37
CA THR A 95 8.63 -7.80 -2.02
C THR A 95 9.46 -6.97 -1.07
N ASP A 96 8.79 -6.22 -0.21
CA ASP A 96 9.44 -5.46 0.84
C ASP A 96 9.30 -6.16 2.19
N MET A 97 10.40 -6.24 2.94
CA MET A 97 10.44 -6.73 4.31
C MET A 97 10.82 -5.59 5.25
N LEU A 98 9.96 -5.34 6.23
CA LEU A 98 10.16 -4.32 7.26
C LEU A 98 10.37 -4.99 8.61
N ASP A 99 11.52 -4.74 9.22
CA ASP A 99 11.89 -5.31 10.51
C ASP A 99 11.60 -4.33 11.63
N PHE A 100 10.94 -4.83 12.65
CA PHE A 100 10.60 -4.11 13.86
C PHE A 100 11.30 -4.75 15.05
N ASP A 101 11.85 -3.93 15.94
CA ASP A 101 12.39 -4.40 17.21
C ASP A 101 11.29 -4.89 18.17
N ALA A 102 11.69 -5.38 19.35
CA ALA A 102 10.77 -5.84 20.39
C ALA A 102 9.84 -4.74 20.93
N ALA A 103 10.18 -3.46 20.73
CA ALA A 103 9.32 -2.31 21.07
C ALA A 103 8.36 -1.94 19.93
N GLY A 104 8.35 -2.69 18.82
CA GLY A 104 7.49 -2.46 17.67
C GLY A 104 7.91 -1.24 16.85
N ARG A 105 9.20 -0.88 16.85
CA ARG A 105 9.76 0.25 16.10
C ARG A 105 10.50 -0.25 14.87
N LEU A 106 10.24 0.38 13.72
CA LEU A 106 10.90 0.04 12.46
C LEU A 106 12.42 0.27 12.60
N VAL A 107 13.21 -0.77 12.37
CA VAL A 107 14.67 -0.71 12.41
C VAL A 107 15.31 -0.91 11.03
N ALA A 108 14.66 -1.66 10.14
CA ALA A 108 15.14 -1.86 8.78
C ALA A 108 13.97 -2.02 7.79
N SER A 109 14.19 -1.61 6.55
CA SER A 109 13.27 -1.82 5.43
C SER A 109 14.11 -2.23 4.22
N SER A 110 13.73 -3.32 3.54
CA SER A 110 14.53 -3.89 2.45
C SER A 110 13.65 -4.46 1.35
N GLN A 111 14.07 -4.28 0.11
CA GLN A 111 13.53 -5.02 -1.02
C GLN A 111 14.27 -6.36 -1.12
N VAL A 112 13.54 -7.48 -1.04
CA VAL A 112 14.16 -8.80 -0.83
C VAL A 112 14.28 -9.69 -2.07
N LEU A 113 13.60 -9.37 -3.17
CA LEU A 113 13.74 -10.11 -4.44
C LEU A 113 14.99 -9.63 -5.18
N THR A 114 16.16 -10.06 -4.70
CA THR A 114 17.48 -9.69 -5.21
C THR A 114 18.30 -10.94 -5.52
N GLU A 115 19.23 -10.83 -6.47
CA GLU A 115 20.15 -11.92 -6.83
C GLU A 115 20.93 -12.46 -5.63
N ALA A 116 21.36 -11.57 -4.73
CA ALA A 116 22.08 -11.95 -3.52
C ALA A 116 21.22 -12.84 -2.61
N ASN A 117 19.92 -12.53 -2.46
CA ASN A 117 19.01 -13.35 -1.67
C ASN A 117 18.64 -14.65 -2.38
N PHE A 118 18.48 -14.63 -3.71
CA PHE A 118 18.23 -15.83 -4.50
C PHE A 118 19.38 -16.82 -4.40
N ALA A 119 20.62 -16.35 -4.51
CA ALA A 119 21.82 -17.16 -4.32
C ALA A 119 21.97 -17.73 -2.90
N ALA A 120 21.24 -17.19 -1.91
CA ALA A 120 21.24 -17.70 -0.56
C ALA A 120 20.17 -18.78 -0.31
N VAL A 121 19.25 -19.02 -1.25
CA VAL A 121 18.31 -20.15 -1.20
C VAL A 121 19.06 -21.42 -1.59
N ARG A 122 19.00 -22.44 -0.74
CA ARG A 122 19.76 -23.69 -0.91
C ARG A 122 18.90 -24.92 -0.65
N PRO A 123 19.19 -26.06 -1.30
CA PRO A 123 18.55 -27.34 -0.98
C PRO A 123 18.59 -27.65 0.51
N GLY A 124 17.50 -28.20 1.03
CA GLY A 124 17.32 -28.56 2.44
C GLY A 124 16.74 -27.46 3.33
N MET A 125 16.79 -26.18 2.91
CA MET A 125 16.10 -25.08 3.59
C MET A 125 14.60 -25.37 3.73
N THR A 126 13.98 -24.89 4.81
CA THR A 126 12.52 -25.00 4.98
C THR A 126 11.80 -23.94 4.15
N SER A 127 10.54 -24.20 3.83
CA SER A 127 9.64 -23.23 3.19
C SER A 127 9.57 -21.93 4.00
N ASP A 128 9.58 -22.02 5.33
CA ASP A 128 9.53 -20.85 6.21
C ASP A 128 10.81 -20.01 6.14
N GLU A 129 11.98 -20.66 6.00
CA GLU A 129 13.24 -19.95 5.77
C GLU A 129 13.25 -19.22 4.43
N VAL A 130 12.65 -19.81 3.39
CA VAL A 130 12.48 -19.15 2.08
C VAL A 130 11.54 -17.95 2.22
N LEU A 131 10.38 -18.12 2.86
CA LEU A 131 9.43 -17.03 3.10
C LEU A 131 10.04 -15.89 3.93
N MET A 132 10.77 -16.20 5.01
CA MET A 132 11.47 -15.17 5.79
C MET A 132 12.53 -14.40 4.98
N ARG A 133 13.12 -15.04 3.98
CA ARG A 133 14.19 -14.45 3.16
C ARG A 133 13.68 -13.64 1.99
N ILE A 134 12.79 -14.19 1.16
CA ILE A 134 12.33 -13.59 -0.10
C ILE A 134 10.81 -13.37 -0.15
N GLY A 135 10.07 -13.81 0.86
CA GLY A 135 8.63 -13.62 0.99
C GLY A 135 7.79 -14.58 0.16
N HIS A 136 6.49 -14.28 0.08
CA HIS A 136 5.55 -15.07 -0.69
C HIS A 136 5.83 -14.98 -2.19
N PRO A 137 5.74 -16.11 -2.92
CA PRO A 137 5.91 -16.12 -4.37
C PRO A 137 4.73 -15.45 -5.06
N ALA A 138 4.98 -14.98 -6.28
CA ALA A 138 3.94 -14.46 -7.16
C ALA A 138 2.98 -15.57 -7.61
N GLU A 139 3.49 -16.80 -7.75
CA GLU A 139 2.70 -17.96 -8.17
C GLU A 139 3.20 -19.24 -7.49
N ARG A 140 2.27 -20.17 -7.28
CA ARG A 140 2.54 -21.52 -6.82
C ARG A 140 1.83 -22.50 -7.74
N PHE A 141 2.52 -23.53 -8.21
CA PHE A 141 1.88 -24.63 -8.93
C PHE A 141 2.45 -25.99 -8.51
N GLY A 142 1.60 -27.02 -8.55
CA GLY A 142 1.97 -28.37 -8.15
C GLY A 142 2.55 -29.17 -9.31
N VAL A 143 3.57 -29.97 -9.02
CA VAL A 143 4.14 -30.98 -9.91
C VAL A 143 3.84 -32.35 -9.30
N ALA A 144 3.37 -33.29 -10.11
CA ALA A 144 2.93 -34.60 -9.62
C ALA A 144 4.06 -35.63 -9.47
N ARG A 145 5.14 -35.51 -10.27
CA ARG A 145 6.21 -36.51 -10.33
C ARG A 145 7.58 -35.87 -10.62
N PRO A 146 8.50 -35.82 -9.64
CA PRO A 146 8.25 -36.08 -8.22
C PRO A 146 7.23 -35.07 -7.65
N PRO A 147 6.46 -35.43 -6.60
CA PRO A 147 5.51 -34.51 -6.00
C PRO A 147 6.24 -33.31 -5.41
N SER A 148 5.94 -32.11 -5.89
CA SER A 148 6.51 -30.86 -5.38
C SER A 148 5.59 -29.68 -5.66
N THR A 149 5.85 -28.55 -5.01
CA THR A 149 5.25 -27.26 -5.34
C THR A 149 6.35 -26.32 -5.80
N ILE A 150 6.20 -25.75 -6.99
CA ILE A 150 7.11 -24.74 -7.52
C ILE A 150 6.60 -23.37 -7.10
N TRP A 151 7.50 -22.56 -6.56
CA TRP A 151 7.27 -21.18 -6.16
C TRP A 151 8.00 -20.25 -7.13
N ASN A 152 7.25 -19.40 -7.80
CA ASN A 152 7.80 -18.50 -8.83
C ASN A 152 7.86 -17.05 -8.33
N TYR A 153 8.99 -16.39 -8.59
CA TYR A 153 9.26 -15.02 -8.19
C TYR A 153 9.64 -14.17 -9.40
N ARG A 154 8.81 -13.19 -9.72
CA ARG A 154 9.16 -12.13 -10.67
C ARG A 154 9.99 -11.06 -9.94
N TYR A 155 10.98 -10.48 -10.62
CA TYR A 155 11.86 -9.46 -10.03
C TYR A 155 12.33 -8.47 -11.11
N PHE A 156 12.86 -7.31 -10.71
CA PHE A 156 13.11 -6.21 -11.65
C PHE A 156 14.26 -6.45 -12.63
N SER A 157 15.31 -7.20 -12.26
CA SER A 157 16.45 -7.49 -13.15
C SER A 157 16.24 -8.72 -14.03
N GLY A 158 15.12 -9.44 -13.86
CA GLY A 158 14.78 -10.65 -14.61
C GLY A 158 13.81 -10.35 -15.74
N ASP A 159 14.21 -9.58 -16.74
CA ASP A 159 13.37 -9.41 -17.93
C ASP A 159 13.16 -10.77 -18.60
N CYS A 160 11.88 -11.17 -18.73
CA CYS A 160 11.45 -12.48 -19.27
C CYS A 160 11.96 -13.72 -18.49
N VAL A 161 12.50 -13.53 -17.29
CA VAL A 161 13.05 -14.60 -16.45
C VAL A 161 12.53 -14.46 -15.02
N TRP A 162 12.01 -15.53 -14.44
CA TRP A 162 11.69 -15.60 -13.02
C TRP A 162 12.63 -16.52 -12.26
N PHE A 163 12.73 -16.31 -10.94
CA PHE A 163 13.41 -17.22 -10.03
C PHE A 163 12.42 -18.27 -9.52
N GLN A 164 12.80 -19.55 -9.57
CA GLN A 164 11.98 -20.67 -9.14
C GLN A 164 12.58 -21.38 -7.95
N VAL A 165 11.73 -21.80 -7.02
CA VAL A 165 12.10 -22.66 -5.89
C VAL A 165 11.17 -23.87 -5.86
N GLY A 166 11.73 -25.07 -5.95
CA GLY A 166 10.98 -26.31 -5.80
C GLY A 166 10.92 -26.74 -4.35
N ILE A 167 9.72 -26.93 -3.82
CA ILE A 167 9.47 -27.35 -2.43
C ILE A 167 8.87 -28.76 -2.41
N ASP A 168 9.45 -29.68 -1.64
CA ASP A 168 8.94 -31.03 -1.45
C ASP A 168 7.71 -31.08 -0.51
N PRO A 169 7.00 -32.22 -0.41
CA PRO A 169 5.85 -32.35 0.49
C PRO A 169 6.19 -32.23 1.98
N ALA A 170 7.47 -32.35 2.36
CA ALA A 170 7.97 -32.12 3.71
C ALA A 170 8.29 -30.64 3.97
N GLY A 171 8.04 -29.75 3.01
CA GLY A 171 8.27 -28.32 3.13
C GLY A 171 9.74 -27.94 3.00
N ARG A 172 10.55 -28.71 2.27
CA ARG A 172 11.97 -28.43 2.05
C ARG A 172 12.29 -28.08 0.61
N VAL A 173 13.25 -27.17 0.44
CA VAL A 173 13.81 -26.82 -0.86
C VAL A 173 14.51 -28.05 -1.45
N ILE A 174 14.06 -28.48 -2.62
CA ILE A 174 14.73 -29.50 -3.43
C ILE A 174 15.81 -28.83 -4.27
N GLU A 175 15.43 -27.75 -4.95
CA GLU A 175 16.27 -26.99 -5.86
C GLU A 175 15.76 -25.56 -6.03
N SER A 176 16.63 -24.71 -6.60
CA SER A 176 16.26 -23.37 -7.06
C SER A 176 16.99 -23.05 -8.36
N ASN A 177 16.31 -22.44 -9.31
CA ASN A 177 16.85 -22.11 -10.62
C ASN A 177 16.20 -20.84 -11.20
N TYR A 178 16.63 -20.44 -12.38
CA TYR A 178 15.96 -19.43 -13.18
C TYR A 178 15.27 -20.12 -14.35
N ALA A 179 14.07 -19.65 -14.69
CA ALA A 179 13.30 -20.15 -15.81
C ALA A 179 12.68 -18.98 -16.60
N GLN A 180 12.28 -19.26 -17.84
CA GLN A 180 11.57 -18.27 -18.65
C GLN A 180 10.19 -17.99 -18.05
N ASP A 181 9.80 -16.72 -17.98
CA ASP A 181 8.44 -16.32 -17.59
C ASP A 181 7.49 -16.65 -18.75
N PRO A 182 6.47 -17.51 -18.57
CA PRO A 182 5.50 -17.83 -19.61
C PRO A 182 4.75 -16.60 -20.14
N ALA A 183 4.63 -15.53 -19.32
CA ALA A 183 4.04 -14.27 -19.76
C ALA A 183 4.85 -13.57 -20.87
N CYS A 184 6.09 -14.00 -21.09
CA CYS A 184 7.00 -13.46 -22.09
C CYS A 184 7.25 -14.42 -23.25
N ASP A 185 6.72 -15.64 -23.22
CA ASP A 185 6.76 -16.58 -24.34
C ASP A 185 5.52 -16.42 -25.23
N PRO A 186 5.64 -15.89 -26.45
CA PRO A 186 4.50 -15.75 -27.36
C PRO A 186 3.94 -17.10 -27.85
N GLY A 187 4.61 -18.23 -27.61
CA GLY A 187 4.20 -19.57 -28.07
C GLY A 187 3.80 -20.56 -26.97
N GLY A 188 4.00 -20.25 -25.68
CA GLY A 188 3.98 -21.25 -24.60
C GLY A 188 2.64 -21.49 -23.89
N ALA A 189 1.52 -20.91 -24.36
CA ALA A 189 0.22 -21.01 -23.68
C ALA A 189 -0.65 -22.22 -24.09
N HIS A 190 -0.12 -23.20 -24.82
CA HIS A 190 -0.90 -24.31 -25.36
C HIS A 190 -0.13 -25.64 -25.39
N GLU A 191 -0.07 -26.35 -24.27
CA GLU A 191 -0.01 -27.83 -24.25
C GLU A 191 -0.78 -28.38 -23.03
#